data_AF-A0A6L2MTK3-F1
#
_entry.id   AF-A0A6L2MTK3-F1
#
_cell.length_a   1.000
_cell.length_b   1.000
_cell.length_c   1.000
_cell.angle_alpha   90.00
_cell.angle_beta   90.00
_cell.angle_gamma   90.00
#
_symmetry.space_group_name_H-M   'P 1'
#
loop_
_entity.id
_entity.type
_entity.pdbx_description
1 polymer ?
#
loop_
_entity_poly.entity_id
_entity_poly.type
_entity_poly.pdbx_seq_one_letter_code
_entity_poly.pdbx_strand_id
1 'polypeptide(L)'
;MALDHFWQAVMEIYGPGDVRKSCTDWEWFGCPYVFKGKYVRRDLGSNPFIFLKVVASQDLWIWHAFFGVAGSNNDINILYQSPLFNDLKTRRVPKIPFVANGVRYPCGYYLVDGIYSELAPLVKTIPEPADDDHKRILYKQKQESARKDVE
;
A
#
# COMPACT_ATOMS: atom_id res chain seq x y z
N MET A 1 -7.57 5.10 10.84
CA MET A 1 -7.04 6.34 11.48
C MET A 1 -7.16 7.47 10.47
N ALA A 2 -7.56 8.67 10.88
CA ALA A 2 -7.58 9.83 9.97
C ALA A 2 -6.15 10.20 9.57
N LEU A 3 -5.96 10.54 8.29
CA LEU A 3 -4.64 10.80 7.70
C LEU A 3 -3.84 11.86 8.48
N ASP A 4 -4.50 12.91 8.97
CA ASP A 4 -3.87 14.00 9.70
C ASP A 4 -3.30 13.57 11.06
N HIS A 5 -4.03 12.75 11.80
CA HIS A 5 -3.57 12.20 13.09
C HIS A 5 -2.43 11.20 12.89
N PHE A 6 -2.50 10.41 11.82
CA PHE A 6 -1.40 9.51 11.47
C PHE A 6 -0.14 10.31 11.16
N TRP A 7 -0.23 11.37 10.36
CA TRP A 7 0.92 12.22 10.06
C TRP A 7 1.47 12.94 11.27
N GLN A 8 0.64 13.43 12.17
CA GLN A 8 1.11 14.00 13.44
C GLN A 8 1.92 12.98 14.24
N ALA A 9 1.42 11.76 14.42
CA ALA A 9 2.13 10.70 15.12
C ALA A 9 3.46 10.32 14.42
N VAL A 10 3.47 10.27 13.09
CA VAL A 10 4.70 10.03 12.31
C VAL A 10 5.72 11.15 12.52
N MET A 11 5.28 12.41 12.48
CA MET A 11 6.17 13.57 12.66
C MET A 11 6.71 13.66 14.09
N GLU A 12 5.94 13.27 15.11
CA GLU A 12 6.40 13.17 16.50
C GLU A 12 7.51 12.14 16.68
N ILE A 13 7.46 11.02 15.96
CA ILE A 13 8.42 9.93 16.11
C ILE A 13 9.66 10.13 15.23
N TYR A 14 9.50 10.69 14.02
CA TYR A 14 10.54 10.70 12.99
C TYR A 14 11.06 12.09 12.61
N GLY A 15 10.40 13.18 13.04
CA GLY A 15 10.81 14.56 12.80
C GLY A 15 10.26 15.16 11.49
N PRO A 16 10.41 16.48 11.29
CA PRO A 16 9.82 17.18 10.14
C PRO A 16 10.60 16.95 8.84
N GLY A 17 10.02 16.20 7.90
CA GLY A 17 10.52 16.01 6.53
C GLY A 17 9.49 16.45 5.48
N ASP A 18 9.94 16.86 4.30
CA ASP A 18 9.11 17.44 3.24
C ASP A 18 8.22 16.37 2.58
N VAL A 19 6.90 16.47 2.76
CA VAL A 19 5.93 15.42 2.38
C VAL A 19 5.39 15.68 0.98
N ARG A 20 6.06 15.15 -0.05
CA ARG A 20 5.46 15.06 -1.39
C ARG A 20 5.80 13.75 -2.12
N LYS A 21 4.73 12.98 -2.32
CA LYS A 21 4.52 11.84 -3.24
C LYS A 21 5.05 10.46 -2.83
N SER A 22 4.19 9.48 -3.11
CA SER A 22 4.29 8.02 -3.01
C SER A 22 5.70 7.47 -2.80
N CYS A 23 5.86 6.61 -1.79
CA CYS A 23 7.07 5.83 -1.53
C CYS A 23 8.29 6.68 -1.20
N THR A 24 8.26 7.32 -0.03
CA THR A 24 9.32 8.25 0.37
C THR A 24 10.31 7.53 1.28
N ASP A 25 11.55 7.36 0.82
CA ASP A 25 12.70 7.00 1.67
C ASP A 25 12.97 8.16 2.63
N TRP A 26 12.84 7.95 3.94
CA TRP A 26 13.02 9.01 4.96
C TRP A 26 14.31 8.80 5.72
N GLU A 27 15.17 9.81 5.74
CA GLU A 27 16.31 9.81 6.65
C GLU A 27 15.79 9.88 8.10
N TRP A 28 16.16 8.88 8.90
CA TRP A 28 15.73 8.79 10.30
C TRP A 28 16.71 9.51 11.21
N PHE A 29 16.57 10.83 11.31
CA PHE A 29 17.44 11.69 12.11
C PHE A 29 17.52 11.28 13.60
N GLY A 30 16.45 10.70 14.16
CA GLY A 30 16.36 10.22 15.54
C GLY A 30 16.71 8.74 15.77
N CYS A 31 17.29 8.06 14.79
CA CYS A 31 17.57 6.62 14.89
C CYS A 31 18.48 6.28 16.09
N PRO A 32 18.02 5.44 17.05
CA PRO A 32 18.89 4.99 18.13
C PRO A 32 20.13 4.28 17.59
N TYR A 33 21.29 4.51 18.21
CA TYR A 33 22.57 3.98 17.73
C TYR A 33 22.56 2.46 17.49
N VAL A 34 21.85 1.72 18.35
CA VAL A 34 21.68 0.26 18.26
C VAL A 34 20.95 -0.21 17.01
N PHE A 35 20.14 0.64 16.38
CA PHE A 35 19.40 0.33 15.16
C PHE A 35 20.08 0.88 13.90
N LYS A 36 20.98 1.87 14.02
CA LYS A 36 21.63 2.54 12.88
C LYS A 36 22.21 1.56 11.86
N GLY A 37 22.92 0.52 12.30
CA GLY A 37 23.50 -0.48 11.39
C GLY A 37 22.50 -1.28 10.55
N LYS A 38 21.26 -1.46 11.02
CA LYS A 38 20.20 -2.19 10.28
C LYS A 38 19.50 -1.34 9.22
N TYR A 39 19.45 -0.02 9.44
CA TYR A 39 18.68 0.90 8.61
C TYR A 39 19.58 1.75 7.70
N VAL A 40 20.90 1.59 7.77
CA VAL A 40 21.85 2.23 6.84
C VAL A 40 21.91 1.42 5.54
N ARG A 41 21.55 2.07 4.43
CA ARG A 41 21.71 1.53 3.07
C ARG A 41 23.07 1.93 2.53
N ARG A 42 23.93 0.94 2.22
CA ARG A 42 25.32 1.17 1.81
C ARG A 42 25.44 2.03 0.54
N ASP A 43 24.40 2.07 -0.29
CA ASP A 43 24.28 2.85 -1.51
C ASP A 43 23.71 4.27 -1.31
N LEU A 44 23.02 4.55 -0.20
CA LEU A 44 22.45 5.86 0.15
C LEU A 44 23.28 6.64 1.19
N GLY A 45 24.43 6.10 1.60
CA GLY A 45 25.36 6.75 2.52
C GLY A 45 25.28 6.22 3.96
N SER A 46 25.76 7.00 4.92
CA SER A 46 25.96 6.58 6.33
C SER A 46 24.74 6.80 7.22
N ASN A 47 23.68 7.36 6.67
CA ASN A 47 22.50 7.78 7.42
C ASN A 47 21.45 6.67 7.39
N PRO A 48 20.76 6.41 8.51
CA PRO A 48 19.72 5.40 8.56
C PRO A 48 18.47 5.91 7.85
N PHE A 49 17.82 5.04 7.08
CA PHE A 49 16.59 5.33 6.35
C PHE A 49 15.46 4.41 6.81
N ILE A 50 14.25 4.97 6.90
CA ILE A 50 13.02 4.23 7.10
C ILE A 50 12.14 4.41 5.87
N PHE A 51 11.51 3.31 5.47
CA PHE A 51 10.51 3.27 4.43
C PHE A 51 9.13 3.03 5.04
N LEU A 52 8.14 3.82 4.65
CA LEU A 52 6.74 3.65 5.07
C LEU A 52 5.89 3.15 3.90
N LYS A 53 5.25 1.99 4.08
CA LYS A 53 4.14 1.52 3.23
C LYS A 53 2.83 1.63 3.95
N VAL A 54 1.79 2.05 3.24
CA VAL A 54 0.46 2.27 3.83
C VAL A 54 -0.58 1.64 2.93
N VAL A 55 -1.49 0.89 3.54
CA VAL A 55 -2.75 0.46 2.92
C VAL A 55 -3.82 1.44 3.35
N ALA A 56 -4.32 2.22 2.41
CA ALA A 56 -5.35 3.21 2.66
C ALA A 56 -6.46 3.11 1.60
N SER A 57 -7.70 3.38 1.99
CA SER A 57 -8.80 3.50 1.04
C SER A 57 -8.81 4.87 0.37
N GLN A 58 -9.64 5.04 -0.67
CA GLN A 58 -9.76 6.28 -1.44
C GLN A 58 -10.18 7.50 -0.61
N ASP A 59 -10.87 7.29 0.50
CA ASP A 59 -11.22 8.32 1.49
C ASP A 59 -10.07 8.64 2.47
N LEU A 60 -8.86 8.15 2.18
CA LEU A 60 -7.63 8.33 2.95
C LEU A 60 -7.66 7.67 4.33
N TRP A 61 -8.61 6.77 4.58
CA TRP A 61 -8.61 5.97 5.79
C TRP A 61 -7.47 4.95 5.72
N ILE A 62 -6.53 5.07 6.67
CA ILE A 62 -5.42 4.12 6.80
C ILE A 62 -5.91 2.89 7.53
N TRP A 63 -5.83 1.75 6.83
CA TRP A 63 -6.11 0.42 7.36
C TRP A 63 -4.86 -0.17 8.00
N HIS A 64 -3.72 -0.08 7.33
CA HIS A 64 -2.44 -0.60 7.82
C HIS A 64 -1.27 0.28 7.40
N ALA A 65 -0.24 0.32 8.24
CA ALA A 65 1.02 0.99 7.95
C ALA A 65 2.18 0.08 8.37
N PHE A 66 3.26 0.08 7.58
CA PHE A 66 4.45 -0.72 7.83
C PHE A 66 5.70 0.14 7.68
N PHE A 67 6.59 0.06 8.66
CA PHE A 67 7.90 0.70 8.63
C PHE A 67 8.99 -0.34 8.40
N GLY A 68 9.83 -0.13 7.37
CA GLY A 68 10.87 -1.08 6.99
C GLY A 68 12.16 -0.39 6.54
N VAL A 69 13.13 -1.20 6.11
CA VAL A 69 14.34 -0.73 5.42
C VAL A 69 14.06 -0.79 3.93
N ALA A 70 14.43 0.27 3.20
CA ALA A 70 14.32 0.26 1.74
C ALA A 70 15.10 -0.94 1.16
N GLY A 71 14.45 -1.71 0.28
CA GLY A 71 15.01 -2.93 -0.33
C GLY A 71 14.88 -4.22 0.48
N SER A 72 14.51 -4.19 1.77
CA SER A 72 14.28 -5.42 2.55
C SER A 72 12.85 -5.96 2.42
N ASN A 73 11.89 -5.08 2.15
CA ASN A 73 10.47 -5.41 2.16
C ASN A 73 9.80 -4.99 0.84
N ASN A 74 9.54 -5.96 -0.03
CA ASN A 74 8.65 -5.78 -1.18
C ASN A 74 7.17 -5.74 -0.72
N ASP A 75 6.29 -5.22 -1.58
CA ASP A 75 4.87 -4.96 -1.27
C ASP A 75 4.18 -6.28 -0.86
N ILE A 76 4.60 -7.38 -1.51
CA ILE A 76 4.16 -8.74 -1.22
C ILE A 76 4.47 -9.15 0.22
N ASN A 77 5.71 -9.00 0.68
CA ASN A 77 6.13 -9.39 2.03
C ASN A 77 5.40 -8.58 3.11
N ILE A 78 5.15 -7.29 2.84
CA ILE A 78 4.40 -6.41 3.74
C ILE A 78 2.94 -6.84 3.81
N LEU A 79 2.34 -7.15 2.66
CA LEU A 79 0.97 -7.65 2.62
C LEU A 79 0.86 -9.01 3.36
N TYR A 80 1.81 -9.93 3.16
CA TYR A 80 1.82 -11.23 3.87
C TYR A 80 1.95 -11.11 5.39
N GLN A 81 2.58 -10.04 5.89
CA GLN A 81 2.71 -9.76 7.32
C GLN A 81 1.50 -8.99 7.88
N SER A 82 0.62 -8.48 7.02
CA SER A 82 -0.57 -7.75 7.44
C SER A 82 -1.65 -8.70 7.97
N PRO A 83 -2.26 -8.41 9.14
CA PRO A 83 -3.45 -9.11 9.61
C PRO A 83 -4.59 -9.12 8.58
N LEU A 84 -4.70 -8.06 7.78
CA LEU A 84 -5.67 -7.96 6.68
C LEU A 84 -5.55 -9.14 5.73
N PHE A 85 -4.32 -9.49 5.34
CA PHE A 85 -4.08 -10.58 4.40
C PHE A 85 -4.31 -11.95 5.02
N ASN A 86 -4.09 -12.10 6.33
CA ASN A 86 -4.47 -13.31 7.04
C ASN A 86 -6.00 -13.51 7.02
N ASP A 87 -6.77 -12.43 7.15
CA ASP A 87 -8.22 -12.47 6.99
C ASP A 87 -8.62 -12.79 5.54
N LEU A 88 -7.94 -12.23 4.53
CA LEU A 88 -8.18 -12.60 3.12
C LEU A 88 -7.87 -14.08 2.85
N LYS A 89 -6.75 -14.61 3.36
CA LYS A 89 -6.38 -16.05 3.24
C LYS A 89 -7.39 -16.96 3.91
N THR A 90 -7.90 -16.56 5.08
CA THR A 90 -8.89 -17.33 5.85
C THR A 90 -10.33 -17.08 5.40
N ARG A 91 -10.52 -16.37 4.27
CA ARG A 91 -11.82 -16.00 3.68
C ARG A 91 -12.71 -15.16 4.60
N ARG A 92 -12.13 -14.47 5.58
CA ARG A 92 -12.79 -13.45 6.41
C ARG A 92 -12.75 -12.11 5.68
N VAL A 93 -13.37 -12.07 4.51
CA VAL A 93 -13.40 -10.87 3.66
C VAL A 93 -14.26 -9.78 4.31
N PRO A 94 -13.91 -8.48 4.19
CA PRO A 94 -14.75 -7.40 4.65
C PRO A 94 -16.17 -7.51 4.09
N LYS A 95 -17.16 -7.58 4.97
CA LYS A 95 -18.59 -7.62 4.64
C LYS A 95 -19.09 -6.22 4.30
N ILE A 96 -18.56 -5.67 3.21
CA ILE A 96 -18.92 -4.36 2.68
C ILE A 96 -19.70 -4.63 1.39
N PRO A 97 -21.03 -4.83 1.46
CA PRO A 97 -21.81 -5.11 0.28
C PRO A 97 -21.89 -3.86 -0.61
N PHE A 98 -21.74 -4.03 -1.91
CA PHE A 98 -21.90 -2.96 -2.89
C PHE A 98 -22.64 -3.46 -4.13
N VAL A 99 -23.11 -2.54 -4.97
CA VAL A 99 -23.73 -2.87 -6.25
C VAL A 99 -22.89 -2.25 -7.35
N ALA A 100 -22.42 -3.07 -8.29
CA ALA A 100 -21.74 -2.61 -9.49
C ALA A 100 -22.46 -3.17 -10.72
N ASN A 101 -22.79 -2.29 -11.66
CA ASN A 101 -23.50 -2.65 -12.89
C ASN A 101 -24.79 -3.48 -12.65
N GLY A 102 -25.55 -3.15 -11.60
CA GLY A 102 -26.76 -3.87 -11.22
C GLY A 102 -26.54 -5.22 -10.52
N VAL A 103 -25.29 -5.67 -10.39
CA VAL A 103 -24.93 -6.91 -9.68
C VAL A 103 -24.57 -6.58 -8.24
N ARG A 104 -25.19 -7.28 -7.29
CA ARG A 104 -24.88 -7.15 -5.86
C ARG A 104 -23.69 -8.02 -5.50
N TYR A 105 -22.69 -7.41 -4.89
CA TYR A 105 -21.52 -8.07 -4.34
C TYR A 105 -21.64 -8.08 -2.81
N PRO A 106 -21.50 -9.25 -2.14
CA PRO A 106 -21.66 -9.36 -0.69
C PRO A 106 -20.44 -8.87 0.09
N CYS A 107 -19.29 -8.73 -0.58
CA CYS A 107 -18.01 -8.38 0.01
C CYS A 107 -17.31 -7.32 -0.85
N GLY A 108 -16.48 -6.47 -0.22
CA GLY A 108 -15.64 -5.51 -0.92
C GLY A 108 -14.47 -6.15 -1.65
N TYR A 109 -13.76 -5.35 -2.44
CA TYR A 109 -12.52 -5.73 -3.13
C TYR A 109 -11.44 -4.67 -2.94
N TYR A 110 -10.19 -5.06 -3.14
CA TYR A 110 -9.00 -4.22 -3.17
C TYR A 110 -8.42 -4.20 -4.58
N LEU A 111 -8.08 -3.03 -5.09
CA LEU A 111 -7.38 -2.90 -6.36
C LEU A 111 -5.88 -3.16 -6.12
N VAL A 112 -5.34 -4.12 -6.85
CA VAL A 112 -3.93 -4.50 -6.76
C VAL A 112 -3.28 -4.53 -8.13
N ASP A 113 -1.96 -4.48 -8.18
CA ASP A 113 -1.22 -4.67 -9.43
C ASP A 113 -1.04 -6.16 -9.76
N GLY A 114 -0.33 -6.42 -10.86
CA GLY A 114 -0.18 -7.77 -11.41
C GLY A 114 0.66 -8.72 -10.55
N ILE A 115 1.40 -8.24 -9.53
CA ILE A 115 2.37 -9.08 -8.79
C ILE A 115 1.72 -9.89 -7.66
N TYR A 116 0.45 -9.65 -7.33
CA TYR A 116 -0.25 -10.35 -6.25
C TYR A 116 -0.82 -11.71 -6.69
N SER A 117 -0.97 -12.62 -5.74
CA SER A 117 -1.62 -13.92 -5.95
C SER A 117 -3.12 -13.74 -6.26
N GLU A 118 -3.73 -14.67 -6.99
CA GLU A 118 -5.18 -14.63 -7.21
C GLU A 118 -5.94 -14.97 -5.93
N LEU A 119 -6.61 -13.96 -5.37
CA LEU A 119 -7.50 -14.10 -4.23
C LEU A 119 -8.81 -13.38 -4.55
N ALA A 120 -9.94 -13.96 -4.14
CA ALA A 120 -11.28 -13.43 -4.45
C ALA A 120 -11.49 -11.92 -4.16
N PRO A 121 -10.94 -11.32 -3.08
CA PRO A 121 -11.07 -9.89 -2.83
C PRO A 121 -10.02 -9.03 -3.54
N LEU A 122 -9.06 -9.60 -4.28
CA LEU A 122 -8.03 -8.85 -4.99
C LEU A 122 -8.37 -8.76 -6.48
N VAL A 123 -8.56 -7.54 -6.97
CA VAL A 123 -8.86 -7.27 -8.37
C VAL A 123 -7.62 -6.67 -9.04
N LYS A 124 -7.02 -7.43 -9.94
CA LYS A 124 -5.83 -7.03 -10.70
C LYS A 124 -6.18 -6.10 -11.85
N THR A 125 -5.18 -5.37 -12.34
CA THR A 125 -5.29 -4.68 -13.63
C THR A 125 -5.43 -5.68 -14.77
N ILE A 126 -6.12 -5.29 -15.84
CA ILE A 126 -6.24 -6.10 -17.05
C ILE A 126 -4.90 -6.01 -17.81
N PRO A 127 -4.16 -7.12 -17.99
CA PRO A 127 -2.98 -7.11 -18.82
C PRO A 127 -3.40 -6.98 -20.29
N GLU A 128 -2.73 -6.08 -21.02
CA GLU A 128 -2.82 -5.95 -22.48
C GLU A 128 -4.23 -6.11 -23.07
N PRO A 129 -5.17 -5.19 -22.79
CA PRO A 129 -6.48 -5.21 -23.43
C PRO A 129 -6.32 -5.07 -24.95
N ALA A 130 -7.11 -5.81 -25.72
CA ALA A 130 -7.14 -5.71 -27.18
C ALA A 130 -7.44 -4.26 -27.62
N ASP A 131 -6.81 -3.81 -28.71
CA ASP A 131 -6.89 -2.42 -29.16
C ASP A 131 -8.31 -1.96 -29.51
N ASP A 132 -9.21 -2.89 -29.84
CA ASP A 132 -10.61 -2.64 -30.15
C ASP A 132 -11.54 -2.69 -28.91
N ASP A 133 -11.07 -3.21 -27.77
CA ASP A 133 -11.84 -3.27 -26.52
C ASP A 133 -11.69 -1.99 -25.68
N HIS A 134 -12.34 -0.94 -26.18
CA HIS A 134 -12.37 0.39 -25.58
C HIS A 134 -12.81 0.38 -24.10
N LYS A 135 -13.67 -0.55 -23.69
CA LYS A 135 -14.14 -0.66 -22.30
C LYS A 135 -13.02 -1.14 -21.38
N ARG A 136 -12.28 -2.18 -21.78
CA ARG A 136 -11.15 -2.68 -21.01
C ARG A 136 -9.98 -1.69 -20.97
N ILE A 137 -9.73 -0.99 -22.08
CA ILE A 137 -8.74 0.10 -22.12
C ILE A 137 -9.10 1.19 -21.11
N LEU A 138 -10.36 1.64 -21.11
CA LEU A 138 -10.82 2.67 -20.16
C LEU A 138 -10.78 2.18 -18.72
N TYR A 139 -11.17 0.93 -18.45
CA TYR A 139 -11.08 0.34 -17.12
C TYR A 139 -9.63 0.31 -16.62
N LYS A 140 -8.69 -0.17 -17.44
CA LYS A 140 -7.25 -0.20 -17.13
C LYS A 140 -6.74 1.20 -16.80
N GLN A 141 -7.01 2.18 -17.66
CA GLN A 141 -6.60 3.57 -17.44
C GLN A 141 -7.15 4.13 -16.12
N LYS A 142 -8.44 3.89 -15.82
CA LYS A 142 -9.06 4.36 -14.59
C LYS A 142 -8.49 3.67 -13.36
N GLN A 143 -8.29 2.36 -13.40
CA GLN A 143 -7.70 1.59 -12.31
C GLN A 143 -6.24 2.00 -12.06
N GLU A 144 -5.43 2.11 -13.11
CA GLU A 144 -4.01 2.51 -12.98
C GLU A 144 -3.84 3.98 -12.59
N SER A 145 -4.82 4.84 -12.93
CA SER A 145 -4.85 6.24 -12.48
C SER A 145 -5.34 6.42 -11.04
N ALA A 146 -6.06 5.43 -10.49
CA ALA A 146 -6.45 5.45 -9.09
C ALA A 146 -5.19 5.26 -8.24
N ARG A 147 -5.08 6.00 -7.13
CA ARG A 147 -4.06 5.71 -6.13
C ARG A 147 -4.23 4.25 -5.71
N LYS A 148 -3.17 3.46 -5.83
CA LYS A 148 -3.21 2.04 -5.46
C LYS A 148 -3.55 1.94 -3.97
N ASP A 149 -4.43 1.01 -3.62
CA ASP A 149 -4.77 0.74 -2.22
C ASP A 149 -3.60 0.07 -1.47
N VAL A 150 -2.64 -0.50 -2.23
CA VAL A 150 -1.41 -1.12 -1.73
C VAL A 150 -0.25 -0.73 -2.66
N GLU A 151 0.70 0.03 -2.13
CA GLU A 151 2.01 0.39 -2.72
C GLU A 151 3.13 -0.09 -1.80
#